data_AF-A0A379AGZ0-F1
#
_entry.id   AF-A0A379AGZ0-F1
#
_cell.length_a   1.000
_cell.length_b   1.000
_cell.length_c   1.000
_cell.angle_alpha   90.00
_cell.angle_beta   90.00
_cell.angle_gamma   90.00
#
_symmetry.space_group_name_H-M   'P 1'
#
loop_
_entity.id
_entity.type
_entity.pdbx_description
1 polymer ?
#
loop_
_entity_poly.entity_id
_entity_poly.type
_entity_poly.pdbx_seq_one_letter_code
_entity_poly.pdbx_strand_id
1 'polypeptide(L)'
;MTALHAIYRKFRFPFKFLNAAIRYPAAQARVKRYSVMSIEETVDLLLRNPQLSLARYGDGELEMTWYKNIGFQPFDPNLSARLKALLQQDSGANPNCLICLPDAFRTTRNMRGGSALFWFFHKSFYFKYYEGLLNKQYQYGNTSVTPSLSRL
;
A
#
# COMPACT_ATOMS: atom_id res chain seq x y z
N MET A 1 -2.84 30.62 -9.29
CA MET A 1 -3.39 29.46 -10.03
C MET A 1 -4.32 29.97 -11.13
N THR A 2 -4.09 29.64 -12.40
CA THR A 2 -4.84 30.20 -13.55
C THR A 2 -6.17 29.48 -13.78
N ALA A 3 -7.20 30.21 -14.23
CA ALA A 3 -8.56 29.68 -14.48
C ALA A 3 -8.58 28.45 -15.43
N LEU A 4 -7.64 28.41 -16.38
CA LEU A 4 -7.42 27.29 -17.30
C LEU A 4 -7.09 25.97 -16.57
N HIS A 5 -6.29 26.02 -15.50
CA HIS A 5 -5.97 24.83 -14.68
C HIS A 5 -7.19 24.31 -13.92
N ALA A 6 -8.07 25.21 -13.46
CA ALA A 6 -9.29 24.83 -12.76
C ALA A 6 -10.28 24.12 -13.70
N ILE A 7 -10.46 24.64 -14.91
CA ILE A 7 -11.32 24.05 -15.95
C ILE A 7 -10.77 22.70 -16.39
N TYR A 8 -9.47 22.60 -16.72
CA TYR A 8 -8.84 21.34 -17.11
C TYR A 8 -9.00 20.26 -16.03
N ARG A 9 -8.81 20.61 -14.76
CA ARG A 9 -8.99 19.69 -13.62
C ARG A 9 -10.45 19.23 -13.48
N LYS A 10 -11.41 20.10 -13.78
CA LYS A 10 -12.86 19.82 -13.74
C LYS A 10 -13.28 18.79 -14.80
N PHE A 11 -12.63 18.79 -15.97
CA PHE A 11 -12.85 17.77 -17.01
C PHE A 11 -12.02 16.51 -16.80
N ARG A 12 -10.75 16.64 -16.38
CA ARG A 12 -9.85 15.49 -16.18
C ARG A 12 -10.30 14.55 -15.07
N PHE A 13 -10.87 15.08 -14.00
CA PHE A 13 -11.24 14.28 -12.83
C PHE A 13 -12.36 13.26 -13.15
N PRO A 14 -13.49 13.62 -13.81
CA PRO A 14 -14.50 12.66 -14.25
C PRO A 14 -13.94 11.52 -15.11
N PHE A 15 -13.09 11.82 -16.11
CA PHE A 15 -12.48 10.78 -16.93
C PHE A 15 -11.54 9.87 -16.14
N LYS A 16 -10.73 10.45 -15.24
CA LYS A 16 -9.87 9.67 -14.34
C LYS A 16 -10.70 8.77 -13.44
N PHE A 17 -11.80 9.28 -12.90
CA PHE A 17 -12.71 8.54 -12.04
C PHE A 17 -13.37 7.39 -12.79
N LEU A 18 -13.92 7.63 -13.99
CA LEU A 18 -14.54 6.59 -14.81
C LEU A 18 -13.54 5.48 -15.17
N ASN A 19 -12.33 5.86 -15.58
CA ASN A 19 -11.26 4.90 -15.87
C ASN A 19 -10.89 4.08 -14.63
N ALA A 20 -10.76 4.72 -13.47
CA ALA A 20 -10.54 4.01 -12.21
C ALA A 20 -11.70 3.08 -11.87
N ALA A 21 -12.95 3.50 -12.06
CA ALA A 21 -14.14 2.70 -11.78
C ALA A 21 -14.20 1.43 -12.64
N ILE A 22 -13.76 1.50 -13.91
CA ILE A 22 -13.65 0.33 -14.80
C ILE A 22 -12.55 -0.63 -14.29
N ARG A 23 -11.42 -0.10 -13.82
CA ARG A 23 -10.26 -0.91 -13.40
C ARG A 23 -10.38 -1.47 -11.98
N TYR A 24 -11.09 -0.77 -11.11
CA TYR A 24 -11.11 -1.04 -9.67
C TYR A 24 -11.61 -2.44 -9.32
N PRO A 25 -12.70 -2.99 -9.91
CA PRO A 25 -13.17 -4.33 -9.55
C PRO A 25 -12.10 -5.40 -9.75
N ALA A 26 -11.42 -5.39 -10.91
CA ALA A 26 -10.35 -6.32 -11.22
C ALA A 26 -9.13 -6.10 -10.30
N ALA A 27 -8.73 -4.84 -10.06
CA ALA A 27 -7.65 -4.54 -9.14
C ALA A 27 -7.96 -4.98 -7.71
N GLN A 28 -9.16 -4.72 -7.22
CA GLN A 28 -9.61 -5.11 -5.89
C GLN A 28 -9.68 -6.63 -5.73
N ALA A 29 -10.14 -7.36 -6.75
CA ALA A 29 -10.13 -8.82 -6.75
C ALA A 29 -8.71 -9.38 -6.65
N ARG A 30 -7.74 -8.78 -7.35
CA ARG A 30 -6.33 -9.20 -7.28
C ARG A 30 -5.69 -8.84 -5.93
N VAL A 31 -5.95 -7.63 -5.41
CA VAL A 31 -5.46 -7.18 -4.10
C VAL A 31 -5.94 -8.11 -2.97
N LYS A 32 -7.20 -8.56 -3.01
CA LYS A 32 -7.77 -9.48 -2.00
C LYS A 32 -7.11 -10.86 -1.95
N ARG A 33 -6.24 -11.20 -2.91
CA ARG A 33 -5.48 -12.47 -2.91
C ARG A 33 -4.33 -12.47 -1.90
N TYR A 34 -3.97 -11.31 -1.36
CA TYR A 34 -2.88 -11.15 -0.40
C TYR A 34 -3.46 -11.02 1.01
N SER A 35 -3.03 -11.89 1.91
CA SER A 35 -3.51 -11.93 3.29
C SER A 35 -2.82 -10.85 4.12
N VAL A 36 -3.61 -9.95 4.72
CA VAL A 36 -3.13 -8.91 5.62
C VAL A 36 -3.87 -9.03 6.94
N MET A 37 -3.13 -9.18 8.03
CA MET A 37 -3.65 -9.24 9.39
C MET A 37 -4.39 -7.94 9.75
N SER A 38 -5.34 -8.06 10.67
CA SER A 38 -5.91 -6.89 11.34
C SER A 38 -4.83 -6.15 12.14
N ILE A 39 -5.15 -4.92 12.57
CA ILE A 39 -4.24 -4.16 13.42
C ILE A 39 -4.04 -4.91 14.75
N GLU A 40 -5.13 -5.43 15.30
CA GLU A 40 -5.17 -6.16 16.56
C GLU A 40 -4.33 -7.46 16.47
N GLU A 41 -4.52 -8.27 15.42
CA GLU A 41 -3.75 -9.49 15.18
C GLU A 41 -2.24 -9.20 15.04
N THR A 42 -1.90 -8.11 14.36
CA THR A 42 -0.50 -7.71 14.17
C THR A 42 0.13 -7.27 15.50
N VAL A 43 -0.61 -6.49 16.30
CA VAL A 43 -0.13 -6.07 17.64
C VAL A 43 0.03 -7.27 18.56
N ASP A 44 -0.94 -8.18 18.60
CA ASP A 44 -0.86 -9.40 19.42
C ASP A 44 0.34 -10.26 19.03
N LEU A 45 0.63 -10.38 17.72
CA LEU A 45 1.80 -11.11 17.24
C LEU A 45 3.12 -10.47 17.72
N LEU A 46 3.22 -9.14 17.67
CA LEU A 46 4.40 -8.40 18.12
C LEU A 46 4.59 -8.51 19.64
N LEU A 47 3.51 -8.46 20.42
CA LEU A 47 3.57 -8.62 21.87
C LEU A 47 3.99 -10.04 22.28
N ARG A 48 3.59 -11.05 21.52
CA ARG A 48 4.01 -12.45 21.74
C ARG A 48 5.46 -12.71 21.33
N ASN A 49 6.00 -11.91 20.40
CA ASN A 49 7.33 -12.10 19.84
C ASN A 49 8.16 -10.80 19.95
N PRO A 50 8.70 -10.47 21.13
CA PRO A 50 9.38 -9.19 21.36
C PRO A 50 10.65 -8.98 20.54
N GLN A 51 11.21 -10.05 19.95
CA GLN A 51 12.37 -9.99 19.05
C GLN A 51 11.98 -9.78 17.58
N LEU A 52 10.69 -9.77 17.26
CA LEU A 52 10.19 -9.63 15.89
C LEU A 52 10.35 -8.18 15.43
N SER A 53 11.21 -7.97 14.45
CA SER A 53 11.35 -6.69 13.76
C SER A 53 10.17 -6.43 12.84
N LEU A 54 9.89 -5.16 12.56
CA LEU A 54 8.75 -4.73 11.76
C LEU A 54 9.20 -3.87 10.58
N ALA A 55 8.84 -4.29 9.36
CA ALA A 55 9.05 -3.49 8.15
C ALA A 55 7.70 -3.11 7.54
N ARG A 56 7.39 -1.81 7.51
CA ARG A 56 6.08 -1.31 7.10
C ARG A 56 6.12 -0.69 5.71
N TYR A 57 5.29 -1.18 4.81
CA TYR A 57 5.10 -0.60 3.48
C TYR A 57 3.84 0.26 3.46
N GLY A 58 3.99 1.56 3.23
CA GLY A 58 2.92 2.48 2.88
C GLY A 58 2.73 2.58 1.37
N ASP A 59 1.89 3.53 0.94
CA ASP A 59 1.74 3.86 -0.47
C ASP A 59 3.04 4.38 -1.08
N GLY A 60 3.81 5.18 -0.32
CA GLY A 60 5.10 5.72 -0.76
C GLY A 60 6.14 4.62 -0.99
N GLU A 61 6.33 3.71 -0.03
CA GLU A 61 7.31 2.62 -0.17
C GLU A 61 6.95 1.66 -1.30
N LEU A 62 5.67 1.32 -1.45
CA LEU A 62 5.20 0.50 -2.57
C LEU A 62 5.45 1.20 -3.90
N GLU A 63 5.24 2.51 -3.98
CA GLU A 63 5.52 3.27 -5.19
C GLU A 63 7.02 3.43 -5.45
N MET A 64 7.88 3.52 -4.42
CA MET A 64 9.33 3.57 -4.60
C MET A 64 9.91 2.27 -5.18
N THR A 65 9.19 1.15 -5.11
CA THR A 65 9.54 -0.04 -5.89
C THR A 65 9.44 0.18 -7.40
N TRP A 66 8.74 1.23 -7.84
CA TRP A 66 8.55 1.57 -9.24
C TRP A 66 8.91 3.03 -9.52
N TYR A 67 10.13 3.28 -10.03
CA TYR A 67 10.67 4.59 -10.45
C TYR A 67 9.80 5.81 -10.10
N LYS A 68 9.74 6.16 -8.80
CA LYS A 68 8.92 7.27 -8.30
C LYS A 68 9.67 8.02 -7.21
N ASN A 69 9.68 9.34 -7.35
CA ASN A 69 10.07 10.26 -6.29
C ASN A 69 8.88 10.48 -5.36
N ILE A 70 9.09 10.33 -4.06
CA ILE A 70 8.12 10.75 -3.04
C ILE A 70 8.61 12.06 -2.42
N GLY A 71 7.71 12.83 -1.78
CA GLY A 71 7.97 14.24 -1.44
C GLY A 71 9.23 14.50 -0.59
N PHE A 72 9.62 13.54 0.26
CA PHE A 72 10.77 13.64 1.16
C PHE A 72 11.92 12.68 0.80
N GLN A 73 11.74 11.81 -0.20
CA GLN A 73 12.76 10.83 -0.60
C GLN A 73 12.83 10.78 -2.13
N PRO A 74 13.90 11.32 -2.74
CA PRO A 74 14.13 11.15 -4.17
C PRO A 74 14.35 9.67 -4.47
N PHE A 75 14.01 9.28 -5.70
CA PHE A 75 14.24 7.94 -6.19
C PHE A 75 15.73 7.62 -6.12
N ASP A 76 16.03 6.53 -5.44
CA ASP A 76 17.35 5.93 -5.38
C ASP A 76 17.21 4.48 -5.88
N PRO A 77 17.95 4.09 -6.95
CA PRO A 77 17.86 2.75 -7.50
C PRO A 77 18.30 1.66 -6.51
N ASN A 78 19.27 1.95 -5.63
CA ASN A 78 19.70 1.03 -4.58
C ASN A 78 18.61 0.86 -3.52
N LEU A 79 17.97 1.95 -3.11
CA LEU A 79 16.82 1.87 -2.20
C LEU A 79 15.67 1.07 -2.82
N SER A 80 15.33 1.35 -4.07
CA SER A 80 14.28 0.64 -4.80
C SER A 80 14.58 -0.86 -4.90
N ALA A 81 15.83 -1.23 -5.23
CA ALA A 81 16.26 -2.62 -5.28
C ALA A 81 16.14 -3.32 -3.92
N ARG A 82 16.53 -2.64 -2.83
CA ARG A 82 16.39 -3.18 -1.46
C ARG A 82 14.94 -3.38 -1.04
N LEU A 83 14.05 -2.43 -1.35
CA LEU A 83 12.61 -2.56 -1.08
C LEU A 83 12.00 -3.74 -1.85
N LYS A 84 12.38 -3.92 -3.13
CA LYS A 84 11.95 -5.09 -3.92
C LYS A 84 12.44 -6.39 -3.30
N ALA A 85 13.73 -6.46 -2.96
CA ALA A 85 14.32 -7.65 -2.39
C ALA A 85 13.61 -8.08 -1.09
N LEU A 86 13.28 -7.13 -0.21
CA LEU A 86 12.53 -7.41 1.02
C LEU A 86 11.11 -7.92 0.77
N LEU A 87 10.40 -7.42 -0.24
CA LEU A 87 9.06 -7.91 -0.59
C LEU A 87 9.07 -9.31 -1.21
N GLN A 88 10.13 -9.62 -1.96
CA GLN A 88 10.31 -10.90 -2.65
C GLN A 88 10.97 -11.98 -1.79
N GLN A 89 11.43 -11.64 -0.59
CA GLN A 89 11.99 -12.62 0.33
C GLN A 89 10.94 -13.67 0.70
N ASP A 90 11.32 -14.93 0.61
CA ASP A 90 10.51 -16.01 1.17
C ASP A 90 10.41 -15.84 2.69
N SER A 91 9.28 -16.26 3.25
CA SER A 91 9.00 -16.21 4.70
C SER A 91 10.08 -16.88 5.55
N GLY A 92 10.82 -17.85 4.99
CA GLY A 92 11.94 -18.51 5.66
C GLY A 92 13.27 -17.75 5.65
N ALA A 93 13.44 -16.74 4.78
CA ALA A 93 14.70 -16.03 4.62
C ALA A 93 14.94 -14.98 5.72
N ASN A 94 13.87 -14.43 6.30
CA ASN A 94 13.95 -13.47 7.40
C ASN A 94 12.85 -13.72 8.44
N PRO A 95 12.95 -14.81 9.21
CA PRO A 95 11.90 -15.20 10.16
C PRO A 95 11.69 -14.19 11.30
N ASN A 96 12.69 -13.32 11.53
CA ASN A 96 12.65 -12.31 12.58
C ASN A 96 12.19 -10.93 12.08
N CYS A 97 11.69 -10.81 10.84
CA CYS A 97 11.13 -9.56 10.32
C CYS A 97 9.76 -9.78 9.70
N LEU A 98 8.74 -9.15 10.29
CA LEU A 98 7.39 -9.11 9.77
C LEU A 98 7.26 -7.99 8.73
N ILE A 99 6.89 -8.37 7.51
CA ILE A 99 6.55 -7.41 6.46
C ILE A 99 5.08 -7.01 6.59
N CYS A 100 4.81 -5.71 6.62
CA CYS A 100 3.46 -5.16 6.74
C CYS A 100 3.00 -4.46 5.46
N LEU A 101 1.71 -4.63 5.16
CA LEU A 101 1.02 -3.95 4.07
C LEU A 101 -0.14 -3.07 4.59
N PRO A 102 -0.60 -2.11 3.80
CA PRO A 102 -1.71 -1.23 4.18
C PRO A 102 -3.03 -1.99 4.38
N ASP A 103 -3.80 -1.61 5.42
CA ASP A 103 -5.12 -2.19 5.72
C ASP A 103 -6.11 -2.12 4.54
N ALA A 104 -5.87 -1.19 3.60
CA ALA A 104 -6.61 -1.08 2.35
C ALA A 104 -6.67 -2.39 1.56
N PHE A 105 -5.69 -3.28 1.69
CA PHE A 105 -5.69 -4.57 1.01
C PHE A 105 -6.81 -5.48 1.53
N ARG A 106 -7.11 -5.38 2.82
CA ARG A 106 -8.21 -6.07 3.48
C ARG A 106 -9.54 -5.38 3.23
N THR A 107 -9.64 -4.09 3.56
CA THR A 107 -10.87 -3.31 3.39
C THR A 107 -10.61 -1.82 3.32
N THR A 108 -11.42 -1.10 2.55
CA THR A 108 -11.47 0.37 2.56
C THR A 108 -12.76 0.89 3.20
N ARG A 109 -13.65 0.01 3.68
CA ARG A 109 -14.97 0.39 4.23
C ARG A 109 -14.87 1.21 5.51
N ASN A 110 -13.84 0.93 6.32
CA ASN A 110 -13.64 1.59 7.61
C ASN A 110 -12.71 2.82 7.51
N MET A 111 -12.34 3.22 6.30
CA MET A 111 -11.47 4.36 6.06
C MET A 111 -12.29 5.65 5.90
N ARG A 112 -11.72 6.79 6.31
CA ARG A 112 -12.28 8.12 5.99
C ARG A 112 -12.40 8.26 4.46
N GLY A 113 -13.42 8.99 4.00
CA GLY A 113 -13.75 9.08 2.57
C GLY A 113 -12.57 9.47 1.67
N GLY A 114 -11.71 10.40 2.12
CA GLY A 114 -10.50 10.79 1.40
C GLY A 114 -9.50 9.65 1.24
N SER A 115 -9.24 8.89 2.31
CA SER A 115 -8.34 7.73 2.30
C SER A 115 -8.91 6.58 1.47
N ALA A 116 -10.22 6.33 1.56
CA ALA A 116 -10.89 5.33 0.72
C ALA A 116 -10.78 5.69 -0.77
N LEU A 117 -11.00 6.96 -1.12
CA LEU A 117 -10.87 7.44 -2.49
C LEU A 117 -9.41 7.39 -2.99
N PHE A 118 -8.45 7.70 -2.12
CA PHE A 118 -7.03 7.54 -2.41
C PHE A 118 -6.72 6.08 -2.78
N TRP A 119 -7.09 5.12 -1.92
CA TRP A 119 -6.84 3.70 -2.16
C TRP A 119 -7.61 3.14 -3.35
N PHE A 120 -8.79 3.67 -3.65
CA PHE A 120 -9.53 3.38 -4.88
C PHE A 120 -8.68 3.71 -6.12
N PHE A 121 -8.13 4.91 -6.19
CA PHE A 121 -7.25 5.29 -7.29
C PHE A 121 -5.91 4.56 -7.27
N HIS A 122 -5.32 4.39 -6.09
CA HIS A 122 -4.03 3.75 -5.92
C HIS A 122 -4.07 2.31 -6.45
N LYS A 123 -5.04 1.51 -6.00
CA LYS A 123 -5.22 0.13 -6.48
C LYS A 123 -5.49 0.07 -7.98
N SER A 124 -6.33 0.98 -8.49
CA SER A 124 -6.73 0.99 -9.90
C SER A 124 -5.57 1.23 -10.87
N PHE A 125 -4.57 2.01 -10.46
CA PHE A 125 -3.51 2.45 -11.36
C PHE A 125 -2.11 1.94 -11.02
N TYR A 126 -1.80 1.77 -9.73
CA TYR A 126 -0.44 1.49 -9.27
C TYR A 126 -0.20 0.05 -8.84
N PHE A 127 -1.23 -0.65 -8.36
CA PHE A 127 -1.09 -2.02 -7.86
C PHE A 127 -0.40 -2.96 -8.85
N LYS A 128 -0.71 -2.83 -10.13
CA LYS A 128 -0.10 -3.63 -11.21
C LYS A 128 1.44 -3.55 -11.29
N TYR A 129 2.07 -2.50 -10.76
CA TYR A 129 3.52 -2.31 -10.86
C TYR A 129 4.29 -3.08 -9.79
N TYR A 130 3.67 -3.35 -8.64
CA TYR A 130 4.32 -4.05 -7.53
C TYR A 130 3.63 -5.38 -7.18
N GLU A 131 2.48 -5.70 -7.81
CA GLU A 131 1.77 -6.98 -7.59
C GLU A 131 2.68 -8.20 -7.76
N GLY A 132 3.58 -8.19 -8.75
CA GLY A 132 4.51 -9.29 -9.01
C GLY A 132 5.63 -9.46 -7.96
N LEU A 133 5.78 -8.51 -7.03
CA LEU A 133 6.75 -8.58 -5.95
C LEU A 133 6.15 -9.25 -4.70
N LEU A 134 4.82 -9.33 -4.61
CA LEU A 134 4.13 -9.82 -3.42
C LEU A 134 3.97 -11.35 -3.47
N ASN A 135 4.12 -11.97 -2.32
CA ASN A 135 3.96 -13.41 -2.12
C ASN A 135 2.53 -13.70 -1.58
N LYS A 136 1.77 -14.54 -2.29
CA LYS A 136 0.37 -14.85 -1.94
C LYS A 136 0.25 -15.81 -0.75
N GLN A 137 1.32 -16.54 -0.46
CA GLN A 137 1.43 -17.50 0.62
C GLN A 137 1.91 -16.84 1.92
N TYR A 138 2.41 -15.60 1.84
CA TYR A 138 2.86 -14.83 3.00
C TYR A 138 1.67 -14.17 3.73
N GLN A 139 1.67 -14.24 5.06
CA GLN A 139 0.73 -13.52 5.89
C GLN A 139 1.34 -12.19 6.32
N TYR A 140 0.91 -11.10 5.70
CA TYR A 140 1.44 -9.77 5.97
C TYR A 140 0.84 -9.17 7.25
N GLY A 141 1.65 -8.41 7.99
CA GLY A 141 1.15 -7.56 9.08
C GLY A 141 0.47 -6.30 8.58
N ASN A 142 -0.12 -5.55 9.50
CA ASN A 142 -0.78 -4.28 9.18
C ASN A 142 0.18 -3.10 9.33
N THR A 143 0.27 -2.23 8.31
CA THR A 143 1.12 -1.02 8.36
C THR A 143 0.63 0.01 9.38
N SER A 144 -0.65 -0.05 9.77
CA SER A 144 -1.30 0.92 10.68
C SER A 144 -1.16 0.59 12.17
N VAL A 145 -0.23 -0.29 12.57
CA VAL A 145 0.00 -0.65 14.00
C VAL A 145 0.60 0.48 14.83
N THR A 146 1.33 1.42 14.22
CA THR A 146 1.71 2.67 14.89
C THR A 146 0.53 3.64 14.88
N PRO A 147 0.33 4.47 15.94
CA PRO A 147 -0.84 5.32 16.08
C PRO A 147 -1.06 6.17 14.83
N SER A 148 -2.06 5.81 14.03
CA SER A 148 -2.60 6.73 13.04
C SER A 148 -3.41 7.76 13.82
N LEU A 149 -3.03 9.03 13.73
CA LEU A 149 -3.76 10.24 14.18
C LEU A 149 -5.22 10.34 13.67
N SER A 150 -5.79 9.29 13.11
CA SER A 150 -7.17 9.24 12.61
C SER A 150 -8.22 8.85 13.64
N ARG A 151 -7.83 8.54 14.89
CA ARG A 151 -8.75 8.24 16.03
C ARG A 151 -8.69 9.25 17.19
N LEU A 152 -7.97 10.36 17.03
CA LEU A 152 -8.15 11.58 17.83
C LEU A 152 -8.80 12.65 16.95
#